data_AF-A0A059AK32-F1
#
_entry.id   AF-A0A059AK32-F1
#
_cell.length_a   1.000
_cell.length_b   1.000
_cell.length_c   1.000
_cell.angle_alpha   90.00
_cell.angle_beta   90.00
_cell.angle_gamma   90.00
#
_symmetry.space_group_name_H-M   'P 1'
#
loop_
_entity.id
_entity.type
_entity.pdbx_description
1 polymer ?
#
loop_
_entity_poly.entity_id
_entity_poly.type
_entity_poly.pdbx_seq_one_letter_code
_entity_poly.pdbx_strand_id
1 'polypeptide(L)'
;NLQYAAVRSTANGAPFRAMTVRDTIGDLPAVINGASQINMEYQNDPVSWFQKKIRGNMAVLTDHISKEMNELNLIRCQKIPKRPGADWRDLPEEKVKLSNGQVVDLIPWCLPNTANRHNQWKGLFGRLDWEGNFPTSITDPQPMGKVGMCFHPDQDRILTVRECARSQGFRDSYLFAGHIQHRHRQIGNAVPPPLAYALGRKLKEAMDSKRV
;
A
#
# COMPACT_ATOMS: atom_id res chain seq x y z
N ASN A 1 -8.19 -7.12 -22.38
CA ASN A 1 -8.95 -6.69 -21.19
C ASN A 1 -9.17 -7.86 -20.23
N LEU A 2 -8.11 -8.32 -19.57
CA LEU A 2 -8.17 -9.31 -18.49
C LEU A 2 -7.48 -8.69 -17.28
N GLN A 3 -8.19 -7.82 -16.57
CA GLN A 3 -7.76 -7.37 -15.25
C GLN A 3 -8.39 -8.31 -14.23
N TYR A 4 -7.56 -8.82 -13.33
CA TYR A 4 -7.94 -9.66 -12.20
C TYR A 4 -8.95 -8.90 -11.32
N ALA A 5 -10.24 -9.07 -11.60
CA ALA A 5 -11.30 -8.64 -10.70
C ALA A 5 -11.54 -9.74 -9.66
N ALA A 6 -11.66 -9.37 -8.39
CA ALA A 6 -12.14 -10.27 -7.35
C ALA A 6 -13.47 -10.91 -7.80
N VAL A 7 -13.52 -12.24 -7.83
CA VAL A 7 -14.61 -13.02 -8.43
C VAL A 7 -15.95 -12.67 -7.79
N ARG A 8 -16.97 -12.42 -8.62
CA ARG A 8 -18.34 -12.04 -8.21
C ARG A 8 -19.20 -13.20 -7.65
N SER A 9 -18.74 -14.45 -7.72
CA SER A 9 -19.46 -15.65 -7.25
C SER A 9 -18.52 -16.64 -6.56
N THR A 10 -18.97 -17.21 -5.44
CA THR A 10 -18.23 -18.19 -4.62
C THR A 10 -18.70 -19.63 -4.83
N ALA A 11 -19.67 -19.88 -5.71
CA ALA A 11 -20.33 -21.20 -5.86
C ALA A 11 -19.37 -22.37 -6.14
N ASN A 12 -18.27 -22.11 -6.87
CA ASN A 12 -17.17 -23.06 -7.12
C ASN A 12 -15.81 -22.53 -6.60
N GLY A 13 -15.82 -21.55 -5.69
CA GLY A 13 -14.65 -20.77 -5.30
C GLY A 13 -14.43 -20.70 -3.78
N ALA A 14 -13.50 -19.85 -3.37
CA ALA A 14 -13.28 -19.58 -1.95
C ALA A 14 -14.57 -19.08 -1.27
N PRO A 15 -14.84 -19.42 0.00
CA PRO A 15 -16.10 -19.09 0.67
C PRO A 15 -16.32 -17.59 0.89
N PHE A 16 -15.26 -16.78 0.77
CA PHE A 16 -15.31 -15.34 0.90
C PHE A 16 -14.74 -14.68 -0.36
N ARG A 17 -15.30 -13.53 -0.74
CA ARG A 17 -14.74 -12.69 -1.80
C ARG A 17 -13.34 -12.20 -1.41
N ALA A 18 -12.55 -11.80 -2.41
CA ALA A 18 -11.25 -11.18 -2.18
C ALA A 18 -11.39 -9.82 -1.47
N MET A 19 -10.38 -9.49 -0.67
CA MET A 19 -10.23 -8.21 0.01
C MET A 19 -9.61 -7.18 -0.94
N THR A 20 -10.19 -5.98 -0.98
CA THR A 20 -9.72 -4.89 -1.85
C THR A 20 -8.93 -3.83 -1.09
N VAL A 21 -8.24 -2.94 -1.82
CA VAL A 21 -7.61 -1.75 -1.22
C VAL A 21 -8.66 -0.89 -0.50
N ARG A 22 -9.85 -0.72 -1.10
CA ARG A 22 -10.97 0.01 -0.50
C ARG A 22 -11.39 -0.59 0.83
N ASP A 23 -11.52 -1.92 0.90
CA ASP A 23 -11.83 -2.59 2.16
C ASP A 23 -10.75 -2.44 3.23
N THR A 24 -9.51 -2.13 2.83
CA THR A 24 -8.35 -2.11 3.72
C THR A 24 -8.12 -0.70 4.30
N ILE A 25 -8.18 0.33 3.46
CA ILE A 25 -7.75 1.70 3.83
C ILE A 25 -8.79 2.80 3.54
N GLY A 26 -9.98 2.46 3.00
CA GLY A 26 -10.97 3.45 2.59
C GLY A 26 -11.59 4.30 3.70
N ASP A 27 -11.43 3.95 4.98
CA ASP A 27 -11.87 4.75 6.14
C ASP A 27 -10.78 5.70 6.66
N LEU A 28 -9.53 5.58 6.21
CA LEU A 28 -8.43 6.38 6.73
C LEU A 28 -8.56 7.86 6.30
N PRO A 29 -8.29 8.81 7.19
CA PRO A 29 -8.31 10.24 6.86
C PRO A 29 -7.21 10.58 5.84
N ALA A 30 -7.40 11.65 5.08
CA ALA A 30 -6.36 12.10 4.15
C ALA A 30 -5.14 12.66 4.89
N VAL A 31 -3.95 12.37 4.37
CA VAL A 31 -2.68 12.94 4.86
C VAL A 31 -1.80 13.36 3.69
N ILE A 32 -0.86 14.27 3.97
CA ILE A 32 0.04 14.83 2.96
C ILE A 32 1.30 13.97 2.75
N ASN A 33 2.04 14.24 1.67
CA ASN A 33 3.41 13.75 1.51
C ASN A 33 4.26 14.17 2.72
N GLY A 34 5.03 13.24 3.28
CA GLY A 34 5.84 13.51 4.47
C GLY A 34 5.08 13.64 5.79
N ALA A 35 3.80 13.25 5.85
CA ALA A 35 3.04 13.27 7.10
C ALA A 35 3.78 12.51 8.22
N SER A 36 3.96 13.17 9.37
CA SER A 36 4.82 12.71 10.46
C SER A 36 4.12 12.66 11.83
N GLN A 37 2.87 13.09 11.91
CA GLN A 37 2.07 13.02 13.13
C GLN A 37 1.79 11.56 13.50
N ILE A 38 2.38 11.09 14.61
CA ILE A 38 2.32 9.68 15.02
C ILE A 38 0.90 9.30 15.44
N ASN A 39 0.19 10.19 16.15
CA ASN A 39 -1.15 9.96 16.68
C ASN A 39 -2.10 11.02 16.14
N MET A 40 -3.22 10.58 15.58
CA MET A 40 -4.33 11.44 15.16
C MET A 40 -5.66 10.75 15.43
N GLU A 41 -6.76 11.47 15.31
CA GLU A 41 -8.08 10.87 15.44
C GLU A 41 -8.54 10.29 14.09
N TYR A 42 -9.28 9.19 14.16
CA TYR A 42 -10.05 8.76 12.99
C TYR A 42 -11.14 9.80 12.71
N GLN A 43 -11.28 10.20 11.45
CA GLN A 43 -12.30 11.16 11.03
C GLN A 43 -13.60 10.49 10.57
N ASN A 44 -13.52 9.22 10.17
CA ASN A 44 -14.65 8.47 9.64
C ASN A 44 -14.81 7.16 10.42
N ASP A 45 -16.02 6.61 10.42
CA ASP A 45 -16.30 5.28 10.92
C ASP A 45 -15.76 4.19 9.96
N PRO A 46 -15.42 3.00 10.49
CA PRO A 46 -14.99 1.90 9.63
C PRO A 46 -16.15 1.42 8.75
N VAL A 47 -15.92 1.37 7.44
CA VAL A 47 -16.95 1.06 6.44
C VAL A 47 -17.03 -0.45 6.19
N SER A 48 -15.89 -1.07 5.88
CA SER A 48 -15.79 -2.48 5.52
C SER A 48 -15.80 -3.40 6.76
N TRP A 49 -16.16 -4.67 6.54
CA TRP A 49 -16.03 -5.69 7.59
C TRP A 49 -14.60 -5.80 8.11
N PHE A 50 -13.61 -5.67 7.22
CA PHE A 50 -12.21 -5.78 7.59
C PHE A 50 -11.80 -4.60 8.47
N GLN A 51 -12.13 -3.37 8.09
CA GLN A 51 -11.86 -2.17 8.88
C GLN A 51 -12.47 -2.27 10.27
N LYS A 52 -13.73 -2.69 10.38
CA LYS A 52 -14.40 -2.91 11.67
C LYS A 52 -13.62 -3.90 12.54
N LYS A 53 -13.13 -4.98 11.94
CA LYS A 53 -12.38 -6.02 12.65
C LYS A 53 -10.97 -5.58 13.07
N ILE A 54 -10.21 -4.93 12.20
CA ILE A 54 -8.83 -4.53 12.49
C ILE A 54 -8.76 -3.31 13.40
N ARG A 55 -9.71 -2.37 13.28
CA ARG A 55 -9.81 -1.18 14.11
C ARG A 55 -10.33 -1.48 15.51
N GLY A 56 -11.34 -2.36 15.63
CA GLY A 56 -11.98 -2.65 16.90
C GLY A 56 -12.50 -1.36 17.55
N ASN A 57 -12.13 -1.11 18.81
CA ASN A 57 -12.56 0.05 19.59
C ASN A 57 -11.55 1.22 19.55
N MET A 58 -10.60 1.21 18.61
CA MET A 58 -9.60 2.27 18.52
C MET A 58 -10.22 3.59 18.05
N ALA A 59 -10.18 4.60 18.92
CA ALA A 59 -10.52 5.99 18.60
C ALA A 59 -9.32 6.76 18.04
N VAL A 60 -8.11 6.42 18.50
CA VAL A 60 -6.86 7.02 18.04
C VAL A 60 -6.26 6.18 16.92
N LEU A 61 -5.96 6.84 15.80
CA LEU A 61 -5.21 6.33 14.68
C LEU A 61 -3.72 6.58 14.91
N THR A 62 -2.94 5.51 14.97
CA THR A 62 -1.48 5.59 15.11
C THR A 62 -0.77 5.21 13.82
N ASP A 63 0.43 5.74 13.61
CA ASP A 63 1.33 5.39 12.51
C ASP A 63 0.77 5.70 11.11
N HIS A 64 -0.19 6.63 10.98
CA HIS A 64 -0.64 7.12 9.68
C HIS A 64 0.32 8.17 9.09
N ILE A 65 1.58 7.78 9.01
CA ILE A 65 2.72 8.62 8.59
C ILE A 65 3.26 8.14 7.25
N SER A 66 3.66 9.06 6.38
CA SER A 66 4.22 8.78 5.04
C SER A 66 5.67 9.22 4.96
N LYS A 67 6.48 8.51 4.18
CA LYS A 67 7.77 9.02 3.74
C LYS A 67 7.57 10.32 2.95
N GLU A 68 8.51 11.23 3.11
CA GLU A 68 8.60 12.44 2.29
C GLU A 68 9.33 12.12 0.99
N MET A 69 8.67 12.37 -0.14
CA MET A 69 9.31 12.34 -1.45
C MET A 69 10.13 13.61 -1.67
N ASN A 70 11.24 13.48 -2.39
CA ASN A 70 11.91 14.65 -2.96
C ASN A 70 10.97 15.38 -3.95
N GLU A 71 11.29 16.65 -4.22
CA GLU A 71 10.49 17.54 -5.08
C GLU A 71 10.14 16.90 -6.42
N LEU A 72 11.13 16.34 -7.12
CA LEU A 72 10.92 15.73 -8.43
C LEU A 72 9.97 14.52 -8.37
N ASN A 73 10.09 13.66 -7.37
CA ASN A 73 9.21 12.50 -7.21
C ASN A 73 7.79 12.90 -6.77
N LEU A 74 7.65 13.99 -6.00
CA LEU A 74 6.35 14.56 -5.69
C LEU A 74 5.67 15.10 -6.94
N ILE A 75 6.38 15.86 -7.78
CA ILE A 75 5.87 16.36 -9.07
C ILE A 75 5.47 15.18 -9.96
N ARG A 76 6.31 14.13 -10.05
CA ARG A 76 5.96 12.90 -10.77
C ARG A 76 4.67 12.30 -10.23
N CYS A 77 4.55 12.10 -8.93
CA CYS A 77 3.34 11.55 -8.31
C CYS A 77 2.09 12.35 -8.70
N GLN A 78 2.14 13.68 -8.57
CA GLN A 78 1.03 14.58 -8.95
C GLN A 78 0.64 14.47 -10.43
N LYS A 79 1.61 14.20 -11.31
CA LYS A 79 1.39 14.05 -12.75
C LYS A 79 0.91 12.65 -13.15
N ILE A 80 1.01 11.64 -12.27
CA ILE A 80 0.42 10.32 -12.50
C ILE A 80 -1.11 10.42 -12.35
N PRO A 81 -1.89 10.07 -13.40
CA PRO A 81 -3.34 10.10 -13.33
C PRO A 81 -3.93 9.26 -12.20
N LYS A 82 -4.98 9.75 -11.53
CA LYS A 82 -5.71 9.05 -10.47
C LYS A 82 -6.69 8.04 -11.06
N ARG A 83 -6.16 7.01 -11.72
CA ARG A 83 -6.93 5.90 -12.29
C ARG A 83 -6.23 4.55 -12.12
N PRO A 84 -6.97 3.43 -12.08
CA PRO A 84 -6.39 2.10 -12.03
C PRO A 84 -5.36 1.85 -13.14
N GLY A 85 -4.23 1.27 -12.76
CA GLY A 85 -3.16 0.89 -13.67
C GLY A 85 -2.32 2.04 -14.23
N ALA A 86 -2.50 3.28 -13.74
CA ALA A 86 -1.63 4.40 -14.09
C ALA A 86 -0.26 4.26 -13.41
N ASP A 87 0.81 4.47 -14.18
CA ASP A 87 2.21 4.38 -13.72
C ASP A 87 3.13 5.30 -14.54
N TRP A 88 4.46 5.14 -14.41
CA TRP A 88 5.45 6.02 -15.06
C TRP A 88 5.24 6.24 -16.56
N ARG A 89 4.59 5.30 -17.27
CA ARG A 89 4.31 5.38 -18.71
C ARG A 89 3.25 6.42 -19.05
N ASP A 90 2.50 6.88 -18.04
CA ASP A 90 1.49 7.91 -18.16
C ASP A 90 2.03 9.31 -17.80
N LEU A 91 3.32 9.44 -17.44
CA LEU A 91 3.95 10.74 -17.25
C LEU A 91 4.06 11.48 -18.58
N PRO A 92 3.77 12.80 -18.62
CA PRO A 92 3.96 13.60 -19.82
C PRO A 92 5.45 13.72 -20.18
N GLU A 93 5.74 13.74 -21.47
CA GLU A 93 7.07 14.02 -22.03
C GLU A 93 7.38 15.52 -21.93
N GLU A 94 7.61 15.99 -20.71
CA GLU A 94 7.94 17.39 -20.42
C GLU A 94 9.13 17.52 -19.47
N LYS A 95 9.74 18.71 -19.49
CA LYS A 95 10.78 19.10 -18.53
C LYS A 95 10.16 19.98 -17.45
N VAL A 96 10.61 19.79 -16.22
CA VAL A 96 10.18 20.59 -15.07
C VAL A 96 11.37 21.32 -14.47
N LYS A 97 11.15 22.57 -14.06
CA LYS A 97 12.13 23.38 -13.33
C LYS A 97 11.92 23.17 -11.84
N LEU A 98 12.95 22.67 -11.15
CA LEU A 98 12.97 22.45 -9.71
C LEU A 98 13.27 23.75 -8.96
N SER A 99 12.98 23.76 -7.66
CA SER A 99 13.26 24.87 -6.73
C SER A 99 14.73 25.32 -6.73
N ASN A 100 15.66 24.37 -6.93
CA ASN A 100 17.09 24.65 -7.02
C ASN A 100 17.54 25.21 -8.39
N GLY A 101 16.60 25.47 -9.30
CA GLY A 101 16.85 26.00 -10.64
C GLY A 101 17.19 24.96 -11.71
N GLN A 102 17.39 23.70 -11.34
CA GLN A 102 17.66 22.63 -12.31
C GLN A 102 16.44 22.33 -13.16
N VAL A 103 16.66 22.07 -14.44
CA VAL A 103 15.62 21.64 -15.39
C VAL A 103 15.85 20.16 -15.70
N VAL A 104 14.88 19.33 -15.38
CA VAL A 104 15.00 17.86 -15.45
C VAL A 104 13.83 17.26 -16.23
N ASP A 105 14.08 16.17 -16.94
CA ASP A 105 13.03 15.39 -17.58
C ASP A 105 12.14 14.74 -16.52
N LEU A 106 10.82 14.85 -16.71
CA LEU A 106 9.87 14.27 -15.78
C LEU A 106 9.93 12.74 -15.82
N ILE A 107 10.07 12.15 -17.01
CA ILE A 107 10.28 10.71 -17.19
C ILE A 107 11.73 10.36 -16.81
N PRO A 108 11.97 9.47 -15.84
CA PRO A 108 13.33 9.06 -15.52
C PRO A 108 13.98 8.33 -16.71
N TRP A 109 15.12 8.86 -17.19
CA TRP A 109 15.84 8.36 -18.37
C TRP A 109 16.08 6.85 -18.36
N CYS A 110 16.35 6.25 -17.20
CA CYS A 110 16.62 4.81 -17.11
C CYS A 110 15.40 3.93 -17.46
N LEU A 111 14.17 4.42 -17.31
CA LEU A 111 12.96 3.62 -17.51
C LEU A 111 12.74 3.25 -18.98
N PRO A 112 12.65 4.19 -19.94
CA PRO A 112 12.55 3.84 -21.36
C PRO A 112 13.73 2.98 -21.84
N ASN A 113 14.95 3.31 -21.42
CA ASN A 113 16.17 2.67 -21.93
C ASN A 113 16.34 1.21 -21.51
N THR A 114 15.73 0.82 -20.39
CA THR A 114 15.81 -0.56 -19.90
C THR A 114 14.45 -1.27 -19.90
N ALA A 115 13.39 -0.60 -20.34
CA ALA A 115 12.01 -1.08 -20.36
C ALA A 115 11.87 -2.48 -20.99
N ASN A 116 12.46 -2.70 -22.16
CA ASN A 116 12.33 -3.98 -22.89
C ASN A 116 12.94 -5.17 -22.13
N ARG A 117 13.94 -4.92 -21.27
CA ARG A 117 14.57 -5.97 -20.45
C ARG A 117 13.82 -6.26 -19.15
N HIS A 118 12.87 -5.41 -18.78
CA HIS A 118 12.19 -5.42 -17.48
C HIS A 118 10.67 -5.31 -17.61
N ASN A 119 10.10 -5.87 -18.68
CA ASN A 119 8.65 -5.88 -18.92
C ASN A 119 8.02 -4.48 -18.79
N GLN A 120 8.64 -3.49 -19.43
CA GLN A 120 8.21 -2.09 -19.44
C GLN A 120 8.20 -1.42 -18.05
N TRP A 121 8.88 -1.99 -17.05
CA TRP A 121 8.87 -1.48 -15.68
C TRP A 121 7.45 -1.22 -15.16
N LYS A 122 6.49 -2.06 -15.57
CA LYS A 122 5.09 -1.89 -15.27
C LYS A 122 4.88 -1.77 -13.75
N GLY A 123 4.19 -0.71 -13.34
CA GLY A 123 3.89 -0.42 -11.94
C GLY A 123 4.86 0.55 -11.25
N LEU A 124 6.04 0.87 -11.80
CA LEU A 124 6.90 1.91 -11.20
C LEU A 124 6.20 3.28 -11.22
N PHE A 125 6.28 4.04 -10.13
CA PHE A 125 5.47 5.25 -9.89
C PHE A 125 3.95 4.99 -9.94
N GLY A 126 3.53 3.73 -9.77
CA GLY A 126 2.14 3.34 -9.91
C GLY A 126 1.29 3.69 -8.69
N ARG A 127 0.01 3.98 -8.96
CA ARG A 127 -1.04 4.11 -7.93
C ARG A 127 -1.70 2.77 -7.65
N LEU A 128 -2.07 2.55 -6.39
CA LEU A 128 -2.97 1.46 -6.05
C LEU A 128 -4.33 1.65 -6.72
N ASP A 129 -4.99 0.54 -7.04
CA ASP A 129 -6.39 0.51 -7.47
C ASP A 129 -7.28 0.21 -6.26
N TRP A 130 -8.31 1.03 -6.04
CA TRP A 130 -9.29 0.83 -4.98
C TRP A 130 -9.96 -0.55 -5.03
N GLU A 131 -10.23 -1.06 -6.22
CA GLU A 131 -10.88 -2.37 -6.43
C GLU A 131 -9.85 -3.51 -6.58
N GLY A 132 -8.55 -3.16 -6.62
CA GLY A 132 -7.44 -4.10 -6.68
C GLY A 132 -6.99 -4.58 -5.31
N ASN A 133 -5.84 -5.25 -5.28
CA ASN A 133 -5.15 -5.68 -4.06
C ASN A 133 -3.89 -4.84 -3.81
N PHE A 134 -3.39 -4.89 -2.57
CA PHE A 134 -2.04 -4.43 -2.31
C PHE A 134 -1.04 -5.37 -3.01
N PRO A 135 0.01 -4.83 -3.65
CA PRO A 135 1.13 -5.64 -4.05
C PRO A 135 1.87 -6.14 -2.79
N THR A 136 2.89 -6.97 -2.97
CA THR A 136 3.70 -7.47 -1.86
C THR A 136 4.12 -6.32 -0.94
N SER A 137 3.80 -6.45 0.35
CA SER A 137 4.20 -5.46 1.35
C SER A 137 5.73 -5.43 1.43
N ILE A 138 6.32 -4.28 1.12
CA ILE A 138 7.77 -4.10 1.05
C ILE A 138 8.29 -3.39 2.29
N THR A 139 9.56 -3.69 2.63
CA THR A 139 10.25 -3.12 3.78
C THR A 139 10.57 -1.65 3.64
N ASP A 140 10.56 -1.13 2.41
CA ASP A 140 10.78 0.28 2.13
C ASP A 140 10.05 0.71 0.84
N PRO A 141 8.88 1.37 0.94
CA PRO A 141 8.14 1.81 -0.23
C PRO A 141 8.87 2.94 -0.95
N GLN A 142 9.12 2.74 -2.23
CA GLN A 142 9.81 3.67 -3.11
C GLN A 142 9.22 3.62 -4.53
N PRO A 143 9.06 4.77 -5.22
CA PRO A 143 8.47 4.81 -6.56
C PRO A 143 9.25 4.01 -7.62
N MET A 144 10.58 3.99 -7.48
CA MET A 144 11.50 3.23 -8.35
C MET A 144 11.92 1.87 -7.76
N GLY A 145 11.36 1.47 -6.62
CA GLY A 145 11.61 0.14 -6.05
C GLY A 145 11.02 -0.95 -6.94
N LYS A 146 11.51 -2.19 -6.86
CA LYS A 146 11.08 -3.30 -7.76
C LYS A 146 9.56 -3.52 -7.85
N VAL A 147 8.83 -3.22 -6.77
CA VAL A 147 7.36 -3.29 -6.77
C VAL A 147 6.73 -2.03 -7.38
N GLY A 148 7.28 -0.85 -7.07
CA GLY A 148 6.98 0.43 -7.73
C GLY A 148 5.61 1.05 -7.46
N MET A 149 4.59 0.21 -7.28
CA MET A 149 3.21 0.62 -7.07
C MET A 149 2.99 0.94 -5.59
N CYS A 150 3.46 2.12 -5.19
CA CYS A 150 3.49 2.56 -3.80
C CYS A 150 2.74 3.88 -3.56
N PHE A 151 2.04 4.43 -4.55
CA PHE A 151 1.23 5.63 -4.37
C PHE A 151 -0.19 5.30 -3.92
N HIS A 152 -0.73 6.18 -3.08
CA HIS A 152 -2.13 6.13 -2.71
C HIS A 152 -3.03 6.30 -3.95
N PRO A 153 -4.21 5.64 -4.02
CA PRO A 153 -5.10 5.75 -5.17
C PRO A 153 -5.42 7.20 -5.58
N ASP A 154 -5.77 8.05 -4.60
CA ASP A 154 -6.25 9.41 -4.85
C ASP A 154 -5.35 10.54 -4.30
N GLN A 155 -4.36 10.20 -3.47
CA GLN A 155 -3.54 11.18 -2.76
C GLN A 155 -2.13 11.19 -3.36
N ASP A 156 -1.50 12.36 -3.42
CA ASP A 156 -0.20 12.55 -4.07
C ASP A 156 0.95 12.25 -3.08
N ARG A 157 0.96 11.02 -2.58
CA ARG A 157 1.91 10.53 -1.58
C ARG A 157 2.16 9.03 -1.70
N ILE A 158 3.25 8.60 -1.06
CA ILE A 158 3.51 7.19 -0.80
C ILE A 158 2.51 6.66 0.24
N LEU A 159 2.25 5.35 0.20
CA LEU A 159 1.48 4.67 1.23
C LEU A 159 2.12 4.86 2.62
N THR A 160 1.27 5.10 3.61
CA THR A 160 1.68 5.28 4.99
C THR A 160 2.08 3.97 5.66
N VAL A 161 2.77 4.07 6.80
CA VAL A 161 3.06 2.92 7.66
C VAL A 161 1.78 2.18 8.04
N ARG A 162 0.72 2.89 8.47
CA ARG A 162 -0.58 2.28 8.81
C ARG A 162 -1.21 1.55 7.63
N GLU A 163 -1.20 2.12 6.43
CA GLU A 163 -1.77 1.47 5.24
C GLU A 163 -1.05 0.15 4.93
N CYS A 164 0.29 0.12 5.03
CA CYS A 164 1.07 -1.10 4.89
C CYS A 164 0.81 -2.11 6.05
N ALA A 165 0.60 -1.62 7.28
CA ALA A 165 0.28 -2.50 8.41
C ALA A 165 -1.07 -3.19 8.19
N ARG A 166 -2.06 -2.45 7.68
CA ARG A 166 -3.38 -2.97 7.34
C ARG A 166 -3.33 -3.94 6.17
N SER A 167 -2.48 -3.72 5.15
CA SER A 167 -2.32 -4.69 4.05
C SER A 167 -1.78 -6.05 4.52
N GLN A 168 -0.98 -6.07 5.60
CA GLN A 168 -0.53 -7.29 6.26
C GLN A 168 -1.58 -7.87 7.24
N GLY A 169 -2.67 -7.15 7.55
CA GLY A 169 -3.70 -7.60 8.48
C GLY A 169 -3.34 -7.42 9.97
N PHE A 170 -2.42 -6.50 10.28
CA PHE A 170 -2.22 -6.09 11.68
C PHE A 170 -3.46 -5.37 12.20
N ARG A 171 -3.78 -5.57 13.48
CA ARG A 171 -4.77 -4.74 14.18
C ARG A 171 -4.25 -3.32 14.32
N ASP A 172 -5.15 -2.34 14.35
CA ASP A 172 -4.76 -0.94 14.50
C ASP A 172 -4.16 -0.65 15.88
N SER A 173 -4.46 -1.49 16.88
CA SER A 173 -3.84 -1.45 18.21
C SER A 173 -2.40 -1.98 18.27
N TYR A 174 -1.89 -2.58 17.18
CA TYR A 174 -0.52 -3.10 17.16
C TYR A 174 0.49 -1.94 17.07
N LEU A 175 1.53 -1.98 17.90
CA LEU A 175 2.52 -0.92 18.03
C LEU A 175 3.80 -1.28 17.27
N PHE A 176 4.31 -0.34 16.48
CA PHE A 176 5.60 -0.46 15.79
C PHE A 176 6.63 0.50 16.40
N ALA A 177 7.89 0.07 16.48
CA ALA A 177 8.94 0.84 17.14
C ALA A 177 9.91 1.51 16.15
N GLY A 178 10.61 2.55 16.61
CA GLY A 178 11.67 3.24 15.84
C GLY A 178 11.16 4.24 14.81
N HIS A 179 12.05 4.69 13.93
CA HIS A 179 11.76 5.64 12.85
C HIS A 179 10.93 5.00 11.73
N ILE A 180 10.36 5.84 10.85
CA ILE A 180 9.46 5.43 9.77
C ILE A 180 10.00 4.27 8.91
N GLN A 181 11.29 4.28 8.56
CA GLN A 181 11.94 3.22 7.80
C GLN A 181 11.98 1.89 8.58
N HIS A 182 12.21 1.94 9.89
CA HIS A 182 12.19 0.74 10.75
C HIS A 182 10.78 0.17 10.89
N ARG A 183 9.75 1.03 10.93
CA ARG A 183 8.35 0.59 10.99
C ARG A 183 7.94 -0.11 9.69
N HIS A 184 8.26 0.48 8.53
CA HIS A 184 8.05 -0.21 7.24
C HIS A 184 8.81 -1.54 7.17
N ARG A 185 10.05 -1.60 7.67
CA ARG A 185 10.83 -2.85 7.70
C ARG A 185 10.20 -3.92 8.59
N GLN A 186 9.72 -3.56 9.77
CA GLN A 186 8.99 -4.48 10.67
C GLN A 186 7.76 -5.07 9.98
N ILE A 187 6.98 -4.23 9.30
CA ILE A 187 5.76 -4.63 8.59
C ILE A 187 6.09 -5.51 7.37
N GLY A 188 7.07 -5.12 6.56
CA GLY A 188 7.47 -5.83 5.35
C GLY A 188 8.08 -7.21 5.63
N ASN A 189 8.81 -7.35 6.74
CA ASN A 189 9.41 -8.63 7.15
C ASN A 189 8.44 -9.56 7.91
N ALA A 190 7.29 -9.04 8.36
CA ALA A 190 6.36 -9.83 9.16
C ALA A 190 5.60 -10.86 8.32
N VAL A 191 5.24 -11.97 8.96
CA VAL A 191 4.20 -12.87 8.45
C VAL A 191 2.83 -12.23 8.73
N PRO A 192 1.93 -12.13 7.74
CA PRO A 192 0.58 -11.59 7.94
C PRO A 192 -0.14 -12.30 9.11
N PRO A 193 -0.60 -11.59 10.16
CA PRO A 193 -1.27 -12.23 11.30
C PRO A 193 -2.47 -13.13 10.92
N PRO A 194 -3.31 -12.79 9.93
CA PRO A 194 -4.39 -13.69 9.50
C PRO A 194 -3.88 -15.04 8.96
N LEU A 195 -2.73 -15.04 8.26
CA LEU A 195 -2.09 -16.27 7.76
C LEU A 195 -1.52 -17.09 8.93
N ALA A 196 -0.80 -16.45 9.83
CA ALA A 196 -0.26 -17.10 11.03
C ALA A 196 -1.36 -17.71 11.91
N TYR A 197 -2.49 -17.00 12.08
CA TYR A 197 -3.66 -17.50 12.80
C TYR A 197 -4.27 -18.75 12.14
N ALA A 198 -4.40 -18.77 10.82
CA ALA A 198 -4.94 -19.93 10.10
C ALA A 198 -4.05 -21.17 10.28
N LEU A 199 -2.73 -21.01 10.19
CA LEU A 199 -1.76 -22.09 10.45
C LEU A 199 -1.81 -22.54 11.92
N GLY A 200 -1.84 -21.60 12.87
CA GLY A 200 -1.92 -21.89 14.30
C GLY A 200 -3.15 -22.71 14.69
N ARG A 201 -4.31 -22.45 14.07
CA ARG A 201 -5.51 -23.28 14.28
C ARG A 201 -5.30 -24.73 13.86
N LYS A 202 -4.68 -24.96 12.70
CA LYS A 202 -4.41 -26.32 12.21
C LYS A 202 -3.39 -27.05 13.07
N LEU A 203 -2.37 -26.34 13.56
CA LEU A 203 -1.45 -26.91 14.52
C LEU A 203 -2.16 -27.31 15.82
N LYS A 204 -3.04 -26.45 16.35
CA LYS A 204 -3.84 -26.76 17.55
C LYS A 204 -4.70 -28.02 17.34
N GLU A 205 -5.43 -28.11 16.23
CA GLU A 205 -6.24 -29.28 15.89
C GLU A 205 -5.40 -30.58 15.89
N ALA A 206 -4.21 -30.55 15.28
CA ALA A 206 -3.32 -31.71 15.23
C ALA A 206 -2.73 -32.10 16.60
N MET A 207 -2.52 -31.12 17.49
CA MET A 207 -2.07 -31.38 18.85
C MET A 207 -3.19 -31.99 19.70
N ASP A 208 -4.41 -31.48 19.57
CA ASP A 208 -5.57 -31.96 20.31
C ASP A 208 -5.96 -33.40 19.88
N SER A 209 -5.84 -33.73 18.59
CA SER A 209 -6.11 -35.09 18.08
C SER A 209 -5.13 -36.15 18.57
N LYS A 210 -3.94 -35.76 19.04
CA LYS A 210 -2.92 -36.68 19.58
C LYS A 210 -3.10 -36.96 21.08
N ARG A 211 -3.95 -36.18 21.77
CA ARG A 211 -4.23 -36.31 23.20
C ARG A 211 -5.41 -37.25 23.51
N VAL A 212 -6.13 -37.69 22.48
CA VAL A 212 -7.17 -38.73 22.52
C VAL A 212 -6.52 -40.05 22.10
#